data_AF-A0A9N8DNT2-F1
#
_entry.id   AF-A0A9N8DNT2-F1
#
_cell.length_a   1.000
_cell.length_b   1.000
_cell.length_c   1.000
_cell.angle_alpha   90.00
_cell.angle_beta   90.00
_cell.angle_gamma   90.00
#
_symmetry.space_group_name_H-M   'P 1'
#
loop_
_entity.id
_entity.type
_entity.pdbx_description
1 polymer ?
#
loop_
_entity_poly.entity_id
_entity_poly.type
_entity_poly.pdbx_seq_one_letter_code
_entity_poly.pdbx_strand_id
1 'polypeptide(L)'
;MPTASSVLTATLFLFNVLIGCHGWTGSVLSRRQAFLASVSTGGAFLSLVTADSSPALAMDTSSVDTVQSSSRLLISTIPSMPYGAPATNSTIVDATLVENIETLASHLERLAQQRDNAISPLLTGNAWRLVYSNAPEIGSLADNLPPGFHLGKTYQPIDTAQGTFENRSPILVGNLAKIVISVVGDVQVAGPGTVNAVQVVNDRNNRVNVYFRGITFTLDEVFGIQKTWLSKTLIPNADKSRAQPANDVTYLDDKMRIIRGGDGSLFVFVLENDANVAPPTRSSTQTEAIAQKDGQTVDVGIGVAEKSQSPELQFLFQSR
;
A
#
# COMPACT_ATOMS: atom_id res chain seq x y z
N MET A 1 -33.03 8.89 -6.93
CA MET A 1 -31.97 9.90 -6.68
C MET A 1 -31.42 9.64 -5.30
N PRO A 2 -30.12 9.35 -5.13
CA PRO A 2 -29.54 9.25 -3.79
C PRO A 2 -29.59 10.64 -3.13
N THR A 3 -30.14 10.71 -1.93
CA THR A 3 -30.25 11.96 -1.16
C THR A 3 -28.88 12.36 -0.61
N ALA A 4 -28.63 13.64 -0.34
CA ALA A 4 -27.38 14.11 0.29
C ALA A 4 -27.02 13.35 1.59
N SER A 5 -28.03 12.78 2.26
CA SER A 5 -27.88 11.89 3.42
C SER A 5 -27.17 10.57 3.06
N SER A 6 -27.51 9.93 1.94
CA SER A 6 -26.88 8.67 1.49
C SER A 6 -25.42 8.81 1.05
N VAL A 7 -25.01 9.99 0.56
CA VAL A 7 -23.61 10.31 0.24
C VAL A 7 -22.79 10.52 1.52
N LEU A 8 -23.41 11.03 2.60
CA LEU A 8 -22.77 11.21 3.90
C LEU A 8 -22.63 9.89 4.69
N THR A 9 -23.63 9.00 4.61
CA THR A 9 -23.58 7.66 5.22
C THR A 9 -22.51 6.78 4.56
N ALA A 10 -22.36 6.88 3.23
CA ALA A 10 -21.26 6.27 2.48
C ALA A 10 -19.88 6.72 3.01
N THR A 11 -19.75 8.01 3.29
CA THR A 11 -18.50 8.66 3.73
C THR A 11 -18.09 8.23 5.15
N LEU A 12 -19.05 7.96 6.06
CA LEU A 12 -18.75 7.43 7.40
C LEU A 12 -18.46 5.92 7.41
N PHE A 13 -19.04 5.14 6.49
CA PHE A 13 -18.77 3.71 6.39
C PHE A 13 -17.38 3.43 5.79
N LEU A 14 -16.96 4.26 4.83
CA LEU A 14 -15.60 4.35 4.29
C LEU A 14 -14.51 4.66 5.34
N PHE A 15 -14.89 5.34 6.42
CA PHE A 15 -13.97 5.78 7.48
C PHE A 15 -13.57 4.66 8.45
N ASN A 16 -14.46 3.71 8.76
CA ASN A 16 -14.13 2.55 9.61
C ASN A 16 -13.21 1.54 8.91
N VAL A 17 -13.18 1.60 7.59
CA VAL A 17 -12.55 0.62 6.70
C VAL A 17 -11.10 0.98 6.37
N LEU A 18 -10.78 2.27 6.31
CA LEU A 18 -9.44 2.78 5.96
C LEU A 18 -8.41 2.71 7.10
N ILE A 19 -8.80 2.30 8.32
CA ILE A 19 -7.97 2.45 9.53
C ILE A 19 -7.83 1.13 10.33
N GLY A 20 -8.10 -0.01 9.70
CA GLY A 20 -8.19 -1.31 10.37
C GLY A 20 -6.85 -2.01 10.65
N CYS A 21 -6.03 -1.57 11.60
CA CYS A 21 -5.12 -2.49 12.29
C CYS A 21 -5.90 -3.31 13.34
N HIS A 22 -6.43 -4.47 12.97
CA HIS A 22 -6.94 -5.42 13.96
C HIS A 22 -5.76 -6.05 14.72
N GLY A 23 -5.59 -5.63 15.97
CA GLY A 23 -4.81 -6.36 16.96
C GLY A 23 -5.54 -7.65 17.30
N TRP A 24 -4.97 -8.77 16.87
CA TRP A 24 -5.49 -10.11 17.15
C TRP A 24 -5.27 -10.45 18.63
N THR A 25 -6.36 -10.65 19.38
CA THR A 25 -6.32 -11.22 20.73
C THR A 25 -6.51 -12.74 20.67
N GLY A 26 -5.46 -13.49 20.99
CA GLY A 26 -5.57 -14.75 21.75
C GLY A 26 -5.93 -16.06 21.02
N SER A 27 -4.89 -16.81 20.69
CA SER A 27 -4.65 -18.22 21.10
C SER A 27 -4.98 -19.42 20.17
N VAL A 28 -3.97 -20.29 20.09
CA VAL A 28 -3.99 -21.78 19.99
C VAL A 28 -3.67 -22.45 18.63
N LEU A 29 -2.42 -22.95 18.58
CA LEU A 29 -1.89 -24.24 18.06
C LEU A 29 -1.96 -24.62 16.57
N SER A 30 -0.75 -24.61 16.00
CA SER A 30 -0.07 -25.73 15.33
C SER A 30 -0.56 -26.19 13.95
N ARG A 31 0.39 -26.26 13.01
CA ARG A 31 0.72 -27.48 12.24
C ARG A 31 2.07 -27.31 11.51
N ARG A 32 3.06 -28.07 12.03
CA ARG A 32 4.19 -28.72 11.30
C ARG A 32 5.29 -27.78 10.77
N GLN A 33 6.55 -27.78 11.21
CA GLN A 33 7.50 -28.87 11.50
C GLN A 33 7.58 -29.98 10.44
N ALA A 34 8.51 -29.81 9.50
CA ALA A 34 9.36 -30.82 8.84
C ALA A 34 10.36 -29.98 7.98
N PHE A 35 11.69 -30.04 8.04
CA PHE A 35 12.61 -31.17 8.14
C PHE A 35 13.98 -30.69 8.66
N LEU A 36 14.70 -31.54 9.40
CA LEU A 36 16.06 -31.32 9.91
C LEU A 36 17.09 -32.12 9.08
N ALA A 37 18.22 -31.46 8.82
CA ALA A 37 19.62 -31.94 8.77
C ALA A 37 20.05 -33.21 8.01
N SER A 38 21.12 -33.07 7.22
CA SER A 38 22.32 -33.92 7.39
C SER A 38 23.60 -33.21 6.93
N VAL A 39 24.65 -33.41 7.72
CA VAL A 39 26.05 -32.98 7.57
C VAL A 39 26.82 -34.10 6.88
N SER A 40 27.80 -33.78 6.04
CA SER A 40 29.00 -34.62 5.94
C SER A 40 30.25 -33.80 5.60
N THR A 41 31.31 -34.14 6.32
CA THR A 41 32.64 -33.56 6.37
C THR A 41 33.57 -34.42 5.50
N GLY A 42 34.50 -33.81 4.75
CA GLY A 42 35.59 -34.54 4.08
C GLY A 42 36.57 -33.57 3.43
N GLY A 43 37.85 -33.64 3.82
CA GLY A 43 38.82 -32.56 3.62
C GLY A 43 39.93 -32.78 2.58
N ALA A 44 40.70 -31.69 2.42
CA ALA A 44 42.09 -31.48 2.00
C ALA A 44 42.58 -31.98 0.61
N PHE A 45 43.08 -31.07 -0.25
CA PHE A 45 44.52 -30.76 -0.42
C PHE A 45 44.79 -29.64 -1.46
N LEU A 46 45.93 -28.96 -1.29
CA LEU A 46 46.48 -27.82 -2.05
C LEU A 46 46.70 -28.06 -3.56
N SER A 47 46.61 -26.99 -4.36
CA SER A 47 47.67 -26.56 -5.31
C SER A 47 47.44 -25.14 -5.85
N LEU A 48 48.54 -24.39 -5.88
CA LEU A 48 48.70 -23.00 -6.28
C LEU A 48 49.15 -22.95 -7.76
N VAL A 49 48.47 -22.21 -8.64
CA VAL A 49 49.07 -21.66 -9.87
C VAL A 49 48.44 -20.29 -10.16
N THR A 50 49.31 -19.30 -10.32
CA THR A 50 49.05 -17.93 -10.75
C THR A 50 48.82 -17.85 -12.26
N ALA A 51 47.80 -17.11 -12.68
CA ALA A 51 47.82 -16.43 -13.98
C ALA A 51 46.84 -15.24 -13.95
N ASP A 52 47.45 -14.06 -13.94
CA ASP A 52 46.86 -12.76 -14.16
C ASP A 52 46.11 -12.72 -15.50
N SER A 53 44.81 -12.49 -15.44
CA SER A 53 44.02 -11.91 -16.52
C SER A 53 42.74 -11.37 -15.90
N SER A 54 42.69 -10.07 -15.70
CA SER A 54 41.50 -9.35 -15.26
C SER A 54 40.32 -9.67 -16.19
N PRO A 55 39.26 -10.36 -15.73
CA PRO A 55 38.03 -10.41 -16.49
C PRO A 55 37.31 -9.09 -16.21
N ALA A 56 37.09 -8.30 -17.26
CA ALA A 56 36.03 -7.31 -17.23
C ALA A 56 34.75 -8.01 -16.76
N LEU A 57 34.14 -7.48 -15.70
CA LEU A 57 32.89 -7.96 -15.10
C LEU A 57 31.81 -8.16 -16.19
N ALA A 58 31.74 -9.38 -16.73
CA ALA A 58 30.56 -9.86 -17.42
C ALA A 58 29.52 -10.10 -16.33
N MET A 59 28.73 -9.08 -16.06
CA MET A 59 27.53 -9.19 -15.23
C MET A 59 26.66 -10.30 -15.85
N ASP A 60 26.40 -11.35 -15.09
CA ASP A 60 25.68 -12.54 -15.52
C ASP A 60 24.28 -12.16 -16.04
N THR A 61 24.15 -12.02 -17.36
CA THR A 61 22.93 -11.60 -18.04
C THR A 61 21.79 -12.59 -17.82
N SER A 62 22.09 -13.85 -17.50
CA SER A 62 21.08 -14.88 -17.25
C SER A 62 20.25 -14.60 -15.99
N SER A 63 20.87 -13.98 -14.98
CA SER A 63 20.20 -13.60 -13.73
C SER A 63 19.23 -12.43 -13.92
N VAL A 64 19.61 -11.43 -14.71
CA VAL A 64 18.80 -10.25 -15.02
C VAL A 64 17.56 -10.64 -15.82
N ASP A 65 17.73 -11.51 -16.83
CA ASP A 65 16.62 -12.01 -17.63
C ASP A 65 15.63 -12.83 -16.79
N THR A 66 16.12 -13.57 -15.80
CA THR A 66 15.29 -14.36 -14.87
C THR A 66 14.46 -13.47 -13.94
N VAL A 67 15.05 -12.41 -13.38
CA VAL A 67 14.35 -11.43 -12.52
C VAL A 67 13.28 -10.70 -13.32
N GLN A 68 13.61 -10.18 -14.50
CA GLN A 68 12.64 -9.49 -15.35
C GLN A 68 11.51 -10.41 -15.81
N SER A 69 11.81 -11.66 -16.16
CA SER A 69 10.79 -12.64 -16.54
C SER A 69 9.86 -12.95 -15.38
N SER A 70 10.39 -13.08 -14.17
CA SER A 70 9.59 -13.29 -12.94
C SER A 70 8.69 -12.09 -12.62
N SER A 71 9.20 -10.86 -12.80
CA SER A 71 8.43 -9.62 -12.66
C SER A 71 7.26 -9.55 -13.65
N ARG A 72 7.51 -9.83 -14.94
CA ARG A 72 6.45 -9.87 -15.97
C ARG A 72 5.41 -10.96 -15.69
N LEU A 73 5.86 -12.14 -15.25
CA LEU A 73 4.97 -13.23 -14.89
C LEU A 73 4.02 -12.84 -13.75
N LEU A 74 4.55 -12.24 -12.68
CA LEU A 74 3.75 -11.73 -11.56
C LEU A 74 2.67 -10.74 -12.03
N ILE A 75 3.07 -9.71 -12.79
CA ILE A 75 2.12 -8.70 -13.30
C ILE A 75 1.04 -9.34 -14.17
N SER A 76 1.41 -10.24 -15.08
CA SER A 76 0.46 -10.91 -15.98
C SER A 76 -0.51 -11.85 -15.27
N THR A 77 -0.15 -12.31 -14.06
CA THR A 77 -0.98 -13.20 -13.25
C THR A 77 -2.05 -12.43 -12.46
N ILE A 78 -1.78 -11.16 -12.13
CA ILE A 78 -2.73 -10.33 -11.37
C ILE A 78 -3.91 -9.94 -12.27
N PRO A 79 -5.16 -10.30 -11.91
CA PRO A 79 -6.32 -9.98 -12.73
C PRO A 79 -6.62 -8.47 -12.72
N SER A 80 -7.19 -7.99 -13.83
CA SER A 80 -7.74 -6.64 -13.87
C SER A 80 -9.14 -6.63 -13.25
N MET A 81 -9.37 -5.74 -12.29
CA MET A 81 -10.68 -5.58 -11.65
C MET A 81 -11.55 -4.56 -12.40
N PRO A 82 -12.89 -4.62 -12.24
CA PRO A 82 -13.79 -3.59 -12.73
C PRO A 82 -13.35 -2.19 -12.29
N TYR A 83 -13.55 -1.21 -13.17
CA TYR A 83 -13.21 0.21 -12.92
C TYR A 83 -11.73 0.49 -12.64
N GLY A 84 -10.85 -0.51 -12.81
CA GLY A 84 -9.41 -0.40 -12.58
C GLY A 84 -9.01 -0.44 -11.10
N ALA A 85 -9.91 -0.88 -10.21
CA ALA A 85 -9.58 -1.15 -8.81
C ALA A 85 -8.37 -2.09 -8.67
N PRO A 86 -7.60 -2.01 -7.58
CA PRO A 86 -6.63 -3.05 -7.26
C PRO A 86 -7.35 -4.38 -7.00
N ALA A 87 -6.74 -5.48 -7.46
CA ALA A 87 -7.17 -6.81 -7.05
C ALA A 87 -6.82 -7.05 -5.58
N THR A 88 -7.65 -7.81 -4.89
CA THR A 88 -7.42 -8.17 -3.48
C THR A 88 -7.69 -9.64 -3.24
N ASN A 89 -7.15 -10.19 -2.16
CA ASN A 89 -7.47 -11.54 -1.73
C ASN A 89 -8.96 -11.74 -1.40
N SER A 90 -9.71 -10.66 -1.14
CA SER A 90 -11.17 -10.71 -0.97
C SER A 90 -11.96 -10.63 -2.29
N THR A 91 -11.41 -9.98 -3.32
CA THR A 91 -12.11 -9.77 -4.60
C THR A 91 -11.75 -10.83 -5.65
N ILE A 92 -10.64 -11.55 -5.48
CA ILE A 92 -10.28 -12.71 -6.28
C ILE A 92 -10.99 -13.96 -5.73
N VAL A 93 -11.82 -14.58 -6.56
CA VAL A 93 -12.62 -15.77 -6.17
C VAL A 93 -11.76 -17.03 -6.07
N ASP A 94 -10.73 -17.15 -6.92
CA ASP A 94 -9.85 -18.33 -6.94
C ASP A 94 -8.73 -18.19 -5.89
N ALA A 95 -8.84 -18.94 -4.79
CA ALA A 95 -7.85 -18.96 -3.72
C ALA A 95 -6.47 -19.48 -4.18
N THR A 96 -6.42 -20.38 -5.17
CA THR A 96 -5.16 -20.87 -5.72
C THR A 96 -4.45 -19.77 -6.51
N LEU A 97 -5.21 -18.90 -7.20
CA LEU A 97 -4.65 -17.73 -7.86
C LEU A 97 -4.05 -16.74 -6.85
N VAL A 98 -4.72 -16.49 -5.73
CA VAL A 98 -4.20 -15.65 -4.63
C VAL A 98 -2.88 -16.20 -4.11
N GLU A 99 -2.83 -17.49 -3.77
CA GLU A 99 -1.61 -18.16 -3.31
C GLU A 99 -0.48 -18.10 -4.35
N ASN A 100 -0.81 -18.25 -5.63
CA ASN A 100 0.16 -18.15 -6.72
C ASN A 100 0.75 -16.73 -6.84
N ILE A 101 -0.06 -15.68 -6.75
CA ILE A 101 0.41 -14.28 -6.77
C ILE A 101 1.38 -14.02 -5.62
N GLU A 102 1.03 -14.44 -4.40
CA GLU A 102 1.89 -14.25 -3.23
C GLU A 102 3.19 -15.05 -3.33
N THR A 103 3.12 -16.28 -3.85
CA THR A 103 4.27 -17.14 -4.08
C THR A 103 5.21 -16.54 -5.12
N LEU A 104 4.69 -16.02 -6.24
CA LEU A 104 5.46 -15.36 -7.29
C LEU A 104 6.13 -14.08 -6.77
N ALA A 105 5.41 -13.27 -5.98
CA ALA A 105 5.98 -12.08 -5.33
C ALA A 105 7.14 -12.46 -4.40
N SER A 106 6.93 -13.42 -3.50
CA SER A 106 7.99 -13.91 -2.61
C SER A 106 9.17 -14.55 -3.34
N HIS A 107 8.92 -15.24 -4.45
CA HIS A 107 9.99 -15.78 -5.29
C HIS A 107 10.82 -14.66 -5.92
N LEU A 108 10.19 -13.64 -6.49
CA LEU A 108 10.87 -12.50 -7.08
C LEU A 108 11.71 -11.73 -6.04
N GLU A 109 11.15 -11.45 -4.86
CA GLU A 109 11.87 -10.79 -3.75
C GLU A 109 13.13 -11.56 -3.34
N ARG A 110 13.04 -12.91 -3.30
CA ARG A 110 14.18 -13.79 -2.99
C ARG A 110 15.23 -13.84 -4.09
N LEU A 111 14.82 -13.78 -5.35
CA LEU A 111 15.74 -13.74 -6.49
C LEU A 111 16.47 -12.41 -6.58
N ALA A 112 15.75 -11.30 -6.42
CA ALA A 112 16.29 -9.96 -6.64
C ALA A 112 17.21 -9.50 -5.49
N GLN A 113 16.88 -9.85 -4.23
CA GLN A 113 17.63 -9.47 -3.02
C GLN A 113 18.09 -8.01 -2.97
N GLN A 114 17.27 -7.10 -3.52
CA GLN A 114 17.63 -5.69 -3.68
C GLN A 114 17.84 -4.99 -2.34
N ARG A 115 18.69 -3.96 -2.38
CA ARG A 115 19.08 -3.12 -1.24
C ARG A 115 18.90 -1.65 -1.62
N ASP A 116 18.81 -0.81 -0.60
CA ASP A 116 18.74 0.64 -0.72
C ASP A 116 17.52 1.14 -1.52
N ASN A 117 16.46 0.34 -1.60
CA ASN A 117 15.25 0.71 -2.33
C ASN A 117 14.54 1.90 -1.69
N ALA A 118 14.66 2.09 -0.36
CA ALA A 118 14.03 3.20 0.36
C ALA A 118 14.57 4.58 -0.04
N ILE A 119 15.78 4.63 -0.61
CA ILE A 119 16.43 5.87 -1.07
C ILE A 119 16.57 5.92 -2.59
N SER A 120 15.90 5.00 -3.31
CA SER A 120 16.03 4.92 -4.76
C SER A 120 15.38 6.12 -5.46
N PRO A 121 16.06 6.74 -6.45
CA PRO A 121 15.49 7.84 -7.22
C PRO A 121 14.26 7.41 -8.03
N LEU A 122 14.11 6.11 -8.32
CA LEU A 122 12.96 5.55 -9.03
C LEU A 122 11.64 5.74 -8.28
N LEU A 123 11.66 6.03 -6.99
CA LEU A 123 10.43 6.26 -6.22
C LEU A 123 9.76 7.61 -6.54
N THR A 124 10.55 8.63 -6.90
CA THR A 124 10.07 10.02 -6.95
C THR A 124 9.48 10.40 -8.30
N GLY A 125 8.40 11.17 -8.28
CA GLY A 125 7.79 11.74 -9.50
C GLY A 125 7.08 10.73 -10.39
N ASN A 126 7.04 9.47 -9.96
CA ASN A 126 6.50 8.35 -10.68
C ASN A 126 5.08 8.02 -10.20
N ALA A 127 4.23 7.69 -11.16
CA ALA A 127 2.83 7.35 -10.93
C ALA A 127 2.66 5.85 -10.68
N TRP A 128 2.88 5.44 -9.43
CA TRP A 128 2.75 4.06 -9.02
C TRP A 128 1.28 3.68 -8.82
N ARG A 129 0.71 2.87 -9.73
CA ARG A 129 -0.63 2.32 -9.60
C ARG A 129 -0.62 1.03 -8.81
N LEU A 130 -1.43 0.95 -7.76
CA LEU A 130 -1.66 -0.30 -7.02
C LEU A 130 -2.46 -1.27 -7.90
N VAL A 131 -1.93 -2.47 -8.10
CA VAL A 131 -2.59 -3.53 -8.89
C VAL A 131 -3.03 -4.71 -8.05
N TYR A 132 -2.36 -4.98 -6.94
CA TYR A 132 -2.73 -6.04 -6.00
C TYR A 132 -2.42 -5.64 -4.56
N SER A 133 -3.32 -5.99 -3.64
CA SER A 133 -3.06 -5.95 -2.20
C SER A 133 -3.77 -7.07 -1.46
N ASN A 134 -3.12 -7.71 -0.49
CA ASN A 134 -3.81 -8.58 0.47
C ASN A 134 -4.07 -7.90 1.83
N ALA A 135 -3.81 -6.59 1.90
CA ALA A 135 -3.99 -5.81 3.11
C ALA A 135 -5.49 -5.65 3.45
N PRO A 136 -5.91 -5.96 4.69
CA PRO A 136 -7.33 -5.96 5.07
C PRO A 136 -8.05 -4.63 4.80
N GLU A 137 -7.36 -3.51 4.93
CA GLU A 137 -7.91 -2.17 4.74
C GLU A 137 -8.28 -1.88 3.28
N ILE A 138 -7.51 -2.41 2.32
CA ILE A 138 -7.81 -2.23 0.89
C ILE A 138 -8.93 -3.17 0.45
N GLY A 139 -8.92 -4.42 0.92
CA GLY A 139 -10.01 -5.38 0.67
C GLY A 139 -11.32 -4.86 1.24
N SER A 140 -11.30 -4.44 2.50
CA SER A 140 -12.47 -3.85 3.16
C SER A 140 -12.97 -2.62 2.40
N LEU A 141 -12.09 -1.79 1.84
CA LEU A 141 -12.48 -0.60 1.08
C LEU A 141 -13.28 -0.96 -0.17
N ALA A 142 -12.85 -1.99 -0.90
CA ALA A 142 -13.55 -2.43 -2.09
C ALA A 142 -14.92 -3.07 -1.77
N ASP A 143 -14.97 -3.89 -0.72
CA ASP A 143 -16.14 -4.72 -0.40
C ASP A 143 -17.26 -3.95 0.32
N ASN A 144 -16.92 -2.87 1.03
CA ASN A 144 -17.85 -2.11 1.87
C ASN A 144 -18.39 -0.85 1.21
N LEU A 145 -18.16 -0.64 -0.09
CA LEU A 145 -18.76 0.49 -0.77
C LEU A 145 -20.29 0.33 -0.85
N PRO A 146 -21.06 1.42 -0.65
CA PRO A 146 -22.49 1.36 -0.86
C PRO A 146 -22.83 0.89 -2.28
N PRO A 147 -23.98 0.25 -2.49
CA PRO A 147 -24.39 -0.19 -3.82
C PRO A 147 -24.33 0.93 -4.86
N GLY A 148 -23.67 0.65 -5.99
CA GLY A 148 -23.44 1.61 -7.09
C GLY A 148 -22.22 2.51 -6.93
N PHE A 149 -21.48 2.39 -5.83
CA PHE A 149 -20.17 3.02 -5.63
C PHE A 149 -19.08 2.01 -5.98
N HIS A 150 -18.08 2.46 -6.75
CA HIS A 150 -17.01 1.60 -7.23
C HIS A 150 -15.66 2.25 -7.01
N LEU A 151 -14.74 1.52 -6.39
CA LEU A 151 -13.34 1.95 -6.30
C LEU A 151 -12.73 1.94 -7.69
N GLY A 152 -12.04 3.02 -8.07
CA GLY A 152 -11.27 3.07 -9.30
C GLY A 152 -9.78 2.83 -9.06
N LYS A 153 -8.96 3.25 -10.02
CA LYS A 153 -7.50 3.11 -9.94
C LYS A 153 -6.91 3.86 -8.74
N THR A 154 -6.12 3.15 -7.94
CA THR A 154 -5.40 3.72 -6.79
C THR A 154 -3.97 4.04 -7.17
N TYR A 155 -3.55 5.29 -6.96
CA TYR A 155 -2.18 5.74 -7.20
C TYR A 155 -1.50 6.13 -5.90
N GLN A 156 -0.19 5.93 -5.85
CA GLN A 156 0.66 6.43 -4.78
C GLN A 156 1.83 7.23 -5.35
N PRO A 157 1.62 8.51 -5.71
CA PRO A 157 2.70 9.47 -5.83
C PRO A 157 3.55 9.54 -4.56
N ILE A 158 4.87 9.59 -4.74
CA ILE A 158 5.85 9.79 -3.67
C ILE A 158 6.77 10.96 -4.05
N ASP A 159 7.05 11.82 -3.08
CA ASP A 159 8.10 12.83 -3.15
C ASP A 159 9.15 12.47 -2.09
N THR A 160 10.25 11.84 -2.51
CA THR A 160 11.33 11.46 -1.57
C THR A 160 12.14 12.66 -1.10
N ALA A 161 12.14 13.77 -1.84
CA ALA A 161 12.85 14.98 -1.44
C ALA A 161 12.16 15.66 -0.26
N GLN A 162 10.82 15.66 -0.26
CA GLN A 162 10.02 16.16 0.85
C GLN A 162 9.71 15.08 1.90
N GLY A 163 9.97 13.81 1.59
CA GLY A 163 9.61 12.68 2.45
C GLY A 163 8.09 12.55 2.60
N THR A 164 7.33 12.75 1.53
CA THR A 164 5.85 12.69 1.55
C THR A 164 5.30 11.69 0.55
N PHE A 165 4.11 11.19 0.83
CA PHE A 165 3.35 10.36 -0.11
C PHE A 165 1.87 10.70 -0.03
N GLU A 166 1.15 10.38 -1.10
CA GLU A 166 -0.30 10.51 -1.16
C GLU A 166 -0.89 9.27 -1.85
N ASN A 167 -1.74 8.51 -1.16
CA ASN A 167 -2.57 7.49 -1.80
C ASN A 167 -3.85 8.13 -2.32
N ARG A 168 -4.11 8.08 -3.62
CA ARG A 168 -5.31 8.67 -4.23
C ARG A 168 -6.12 7.61 -4.97
N SER A 169 -7.41 7.58 -4.68
CA SER A 169 -8.35 6.68 -5.35
C SER A 169 -9.66 7.41 -5.63
N PRO A 170 -10.18 7.36 -6.87
CA PRO A 170 -11.54 7.78 -7.13
C PRO A 170 -12.52 6.70 -6.67
N ILE A 171 -13.66 7.12 -6.15
CA ILE A 171 -14.87 6.34 -6.02
C ILE A 171 -15.85 6.88 -7.05
N LEU A 172 -16.27 6.01 -7.95
CA LEU A 172 -17.18 6.28 -9.04
C LEU A 172 -18.59 5.91 -8.61
N VAL A 173 -19.55 6.80 -8.85
CA VAL A 173 -20.98 6.57 -8.61
C VAL A 173 -21.69 6.55 -9.97
N GLY A 174 -21.51 5.44 -10.70
CA GLY A 174 -21.85 5.38 -12.13
C GLY A 174 -21.27 6.57 -12.92
N ASN A 175 -22.09 7.19 -13.78
CA ASN A 175 -21.73 8.42 -14.49
C ASN A 175 -22.19 9.70 -13.75
N LEU A 176 -22.57 9.59 -12.48
CA LEU A 176 -23.22 10.67 -11.74
C LEU A 176 -22.23 11.49 -10.93
N ALA A 177 -21.26 10.85 -10.29
CA ALA A 177 -20.33 11.55 -9.44
C ALA A 177 -19.00 10.81 -9.31
N LYS A 178 -17.97 11.58 -9.03
CA LYS A 178 -16.64 11.10 -8.69
C LYS A 178 -16.21 11.73 -7.38
N ILE A 179 -15.95 10.90 -6.39
CA ILE A 179 -15.38 11.29 -5.11
C ILE A 179 -13.92 10.86 -5.13
N VAL A 180 -12.99 11.70 -4.73
CA VAL A 180 -11.58 11.35 -4.61
C VAL A 180 -11.25 11.20 -3.13
N ILE A 181 -10.77 10.02 -2.76
CA ILE A 181 -10.15 9.79 -1.46
C ILE A 181 -8.65 10.04 -1.62
N SER A 182 -8.06 10.75 -0.66
CA SER A 182 -6.63 11.02 -0.60
C SER A 182 -6.14 10.77 0.82
N VAL A 183 -5.24 9.82 1.01
CA VAL A 183 -4.54 9.59 2.27
C VAL A 183 -3.15 10.18 2.13
N VAL A 184 -2.82 11.17 2.96
CA VAL A 184 -1.53 11.85 2.91
C VAL A 184 -0.73 11.51 4.15
N GLY A 185 0.57 11.33 3.97
CA GLY A 185 1.49 11.13 5.08
C GLY A 185 2.93 11.45 4.72
N ASP A 186 3.77 11.37 5.75
CA ASP A 186 5.21 11.46 5.65
C ASP A 186 5.83 10.07 5.67
N VAL A 187 6.99 9.97 5.04
CA VAL A 187 7.86 8.80 5.06
C VAL A 187 9.25 9.22 5.52
N GLN A 188 9.83 8.41 6.39
CA GLN A 188 11.21 8.56 6.82
C GLN A 188 11.93 7.23 6.67
N VAL A 189 13.12 7.22 6.06
CA VAL A 189 13.94 6.01 5.99
C VAL A 189 14.24 5.53 7.41
N ALA A 190 13.92 4.27 7.69
CA ALA A 190 14.17 3.69 9.00
C ALA A 190 15.64 3.28 9.14
N GLY A 191 16.18 3.42 10.35
CA GLY A 191 17.55 3.01 10.63
C GLY A 191 17.79 1.51 10.35
N PRO A 192 19.03 1.13 9.97
CA PRO A 192 19.42 -0.27 9.89
C PRO A 192 19.19 -1.00 11.23
N GLY A 193 18.81 -2.27 11.17
CA GLY A 193 18.58 -3.09 12.36
C GLY A 193 17.23 -2.88 13.06
N THR A 194 16.41 -1.93 12.60
CA THR A 194 15.02 -1.79 13.09
C THR A 194 14.19 -3.03 12.76
N VAL A 195 13.16 -3.32 13.55
CA VAL A 195 12.32 -4.52 13.42
C VAL A 195 10.85 -4.11 13.30
N ASN A 196 10.11 -4.71 12.36
CA ASN A 196 8.67 -4.46 12.18
C ASN A 196 7.82 -5.41 13.05
N ALA A 197 6.49 -5.30 12.97
CA ALA A 197 5.58 -6.10 13.81
C ALA A 197 5.71 -7.61 13.53
N VAL A 198 6.08 -8.00 12.31
CA VAL A 198 6.33 -9.39 11.89
C VAL A 198 7.78 -9.85 12.07
N GLN A 199 8.58 -9.16 12.89
CA GLN A 199 9.95 -9.54 13.26
C GLN A 199 10.97 -9.56 12.10
N VAL A 200 10.69 -8.84 11.01
CA VAL A 200 11.65 -8.66 9.92
C VAL A 200 12.61 -7.52 10.25
N VAL A 201 13.91 -7.81 10.22
CA VAL A 201 14.99 -6.84 10.44
C VAL A 201 15.23 -6.03 9.17
N ASN A 202 15.37 -4.71 9.30
CA ASN A 202 15.81 -3.84 8.21
C ASN A 202 17.34 -3.94 8.03
N ASP A 203 17.80 -4.97 7.33
CA ASP A 203 19.22 -5.24 7.04
C ASP A 203 19.64 -4.82 5.62
N ARG A 204 18.67 -4.39 4.80
CA ARG A 204 18.85 -4.02 3.38
C ARG A 204 18.57 -2.56 3.07
N ASN A 205 18.25 -1.74 4.09
CA ASN A 205 17.90 -0.32 3.90
C ASN A 205 16.70 -0.13 2.93
N ASN A 206 15.71 -1.01 3.07
CA ASN A 206 14.49 -0.99 2.27
C ASN A 206 13.28 -0.46 3.03
N ARG A 207 13.44 -0.16 4.33
CA ARG A 207 12.35 0.24 5.21
C ARG A 207 12.16 1.75 5.27
N VAL A 208 10.89 2.17 5.20
CA VAL A 208 10.44 3.51 5.59
C VAL A 208 9.42 3.42 6.73
N ASN A 209 9.53 4.31 7.71
CA ASN A 209 8.49 4.58 8.68
C ASN A 209 7.43 5.47 8.05
N VAL A 210 6.16 5.19 8.32
CA VAL A 210 5.01 5.90 7.74
C VAL A 210 4.32 6.70 8.83
N TYR A 211 4.10 7.99 8.58
CA TYR A 211 3.40 8.90 9.49
C TYR A 211 2.19 9.50 8.77
N PHE A 212 0.99 9.05 9.12
CA PHE A 212 -0.23 9.57 8.48
C PHE A 212 -0.53 10.99 8.98
N ARG A 213 -0.73 11.93 8.04
CA ARG A 213 -1.15 13.30 8.33
C ARG A 213 -2.66 13.45 8.32
N GLY A 214 -3.32 12.81 7.36
CA GLY A 214 -4.76 12.97 7.20
C GLY A 214 -5.34 12.17 6.04
N ILE A 215 -6.65 11.98 6.12
CA ILE A 215 -7.48 11.38 5.08
C ILE A 215 -8.44 12.46 4.61
N THR A 216 -8.36 12.83 3.34
CA THR A 216 -9.23 13.81 2.70
C THR A 216 -10.18 13.11 1.74
N PHE A 217 -11.46 13.43 1.85
CA PHE A 217 -12.49 13.10 0.87
C PHE A 217 -12.83 14.37 0.11
N THR A 218 -12.72 14.38 -1.21
CA THR A 218 -13.08 15.51 -2.06
C THR A 218 -14.14 15.07 -3.06
N LEU A 219 -15.27 15.76 -3.12
CA LEU A 219 -16.19 15.58 -4.24
C LEU A 219 -15.58 16.26 -5.46
N ASP A 220 -15.12 15.48 -6.43
CA ASP A 220 -14.35 16.00 -7.57
C ASP A 220 -15.30 16.40 -8.71
N GLU A 221 -16.32 15.57 -8.96
CA GLU A 221 -17.25 15.75 -10.08
C GLU A 221 -18.67 15.35 -9.70
N VAL A 222 -19.65 16.09 -10.21
CA VAL A 222 -21.08 15.73 -10.16
C VAL A 222 -21.70 16.05 -11.52
N PHE A 223 -22.33 15.07 -12.17
CA PHE A 223 -22.94 15.16 -13.50
C PHE A 223 -22.00 15.76 -14.57
N GLY A 224 -20.72 15.38 -14.60
CA GLY A 224 -19.74 15.95 -15.53
C GLY A 224 -19.21 17.33 -15.13
N ILE A 225 -19.71 17.92 -14.04
CA ILE A 225 -19.32 19.25 -13.58
C ILE A 225 -18.31 19.11 -12.44
N GLN A 226 -17.12 19.67 -12.61
CA GLN A 226 -16.09 19.68 -11.55
C GLN A 226 -16.54 20.51 -10.35
N LYS A 227 -16.39 19.97 -9.14
CA LYS A 227 -16.90 20.55 -7.87
C LYS A 227 -15.91 20.42 -6.71
N THR A 228 -14.68 20.88 -6.90
CA THR A 228 -13.57 20.74 -5.92
C THR A 228 -13.73 21.49 -4.59
N TRP A 229 -14.83 22.21 -4.35
CA TRP A 229 -15.01 23.02 -3.13
C TRP A 229 -15.53 22.22 -1.93
N LEU A 230 -16.05 21.01 -2.13
CA LEU A 230 -16.54 20.16 -1.04
C LEU A 230 -15.50 19.12 -0.68
N SER A 231 -14.82 19.34 0.45
CA SER A 231 -13.87 18.40 1.03
C SER A 231 -14.13 18.18 2.51
N LYS A 232 -13.84 16.97 2.99
CA LYS A 232 -13.77 16.66 4.42
C LYS A 232 -12.44 16.03 4.73
N THR A 233 -11.72 16.57 5.72
CA THR A 233 -10.43 16.05 6.16
C THR A 233 -10.55 15.47 7.56
N LEU A 234 -10.00 14.27 7.74
CA LEU A 234 -9.96 13.54 8.98
C LEU A 234 -8.50 13.36 9.39
N ILE A 235 -8.17 13.80 10.59
CA ILE A 235 -6.79 13.72 11.12
C ILE A 235 -6.73 12.51 12.04
N PRO A 236 -5.91 11.47 11.71
CA PRO A 236 -5.77 10.31 12.56
C PRO A 236 -4.96 10.63 13.81
N ASN A 237 -5.49 10.26 14.98
CA ASN A 237 -4.74 10.31 16.23
C ASN A 237 -3.87 9.05 16.36
N ALA A 238 -2.54 9.26 16.39
CA ALA A 238 -1.59 8.17 16.52
C ALA A 238 -1.60 7.57 17.93
N ASP A 239 -1.97 6.29 18.04
CA ASP A 239 -1.85 5.51 19.28
C ASP A 239 -0.38 5.14 19.53
N LYS A 240 0.24 5.81 20.51
CA LYS A 240 1.65 5.61 20.88
C LYS A 240 1.95 4.22 21.45
N SER A 241 0.93 3.44 21.82
CA SER A 241 1.11 2.08 22.36
C SER A 241 1.30 1.01 21.28
N ARG A 242 1.01 1.34 20.02
CA ARG A 242 1.12 0.41 18.89
C ARG A 242 2.48 0.51 18.19
N ALA A 243 2.83 -0.55 17.48
CA ALA A 243 4.02 -0.56 16.65
C ALA A 243 3.93 0.55 15.58
N GLN A 244 5.04 1.25 15.37
CA GLN A 244 5.16 2.28 14.34
C GLN A 244 4.83 1.66 12.96
N PRO A 245 3.87 2.21 12.20
CA PRO A 245 3.63 1.80 10.83
C PRO A 245 4.91 1.92 10.00
N ALA A 246 5.24 0.86 9.27
CA ALA A 246 6.44 0.78 8.44
C ALA A 246 6.14 0.01 7.16
N ASN A 247 6.87 0.32 6.10
CA ASN A 247 6.79 -0.35 4.81
C ASN A 247 8.19 -0.72 4.33
N ASP A 248 8.36 -1.95 3.84
CA ASP A 248 9.59 -2.44 3.23
C ASP A 248 9.42 -2.49 1.72
N VAL A 249 10.19 -1.70 0.98
CA VAL A 249 10.24 -1.75 -0.50
C VAL A 249 11.16 -2.90 -0.90
N THR A 250 10.60 -4.10 -1.03
CA THR A 250 11.35 -5.36 -1.20
C THR A 250 11.77 -5.62 -2.64
N TYR A 251 11.09 -4.99 -3.61
CA TYR A 251 11.46 -5.00 -5.02
C TYR A 251 11.14 -3.66 -5.67
N LEU A 252 12.00 -3.18 -6.57
CA LEU A 252 11.84 -1.94 -7.33
C LEU A 252 12.62 -2.02 -8.64
N ASP A 253 11.94 -1.78 -9.76
CA ASP A 253 12.54 -1.57 -11.08
C ASP A 253 11.85 -0.39 -11.80
N ASP A 254 12.06 -0.25 -13.12
CA ASP A 254 11.50 0.81 -13.95
C ASP A 254 10.01 0.62 -14.28
N LYS A 255 9.37 -0.47 -13.84
CA LYS A 255 8.01 -0.87 -14.21
C LYS A 255 7.15 -1.30 -13.03
N MET A 256 7.75 -1.78 -11.95
CA MET A 256 7.07 -2.40 -10.84
C MET A 256 7.81 -2.14 -9.53
N ARG A 257 7.04 -2.13 -8.45
CA ARG A 257 7.58 -2.24 -7.10
C ARG A 257 6.70 -3.15 -6.25
N ILE A 258 7.34 -3.83 -5.31
CA ILE A 258 6.68 -4.63 -4.28
C ILE A 258 6.98 -4.01 -2.93
N ILE A 259 5.93 -3.88 -2.13
CA ILE A 259 6.00 -3.38 -0.76
C ILE A 259 5.45 -4.43 0.19
N ARG A 260 6.12 -4.63 1.32
CA ARG A 260 5.61 -5.35 2.47
C ARG A 260 5.26 -4.38 3.58
N GLY A 261 4.01 -4.38 4.03
CA GLY A 261 3.58 -3.66 5.22
C GLY A 261 4.28 -4.18 6.48
N GLY A 262 4.31 -3.37 7.53
CA GLY A 262 4.91 -3.74 8.81
C GLY A 262 4.24 -4.93 9.49
N ASP A 263 3.01 -5.24 9.07
CA ASP A 263 2.18 -6.39 9.42
C ASP A 263 2.36 -7.60 8.46
N GLY A 264 3.20 -7.47 7.42
CA GLY A 264 3.45 -8.49 6.40
C GLY A 264 2.57 -8.39 5.15
N SER A 265 1.64 -7.43 5.10
CA SER A 265 0.73 -7.24 3.97
C SER A 265 1.51 -6.98 2.68
N LEU A 266 1.09 -7.58 1.57
CA LEU A 266 1.69 -7.46 0.24
C LEU A 266 0.98 -6.36 -0.54
N PHE A 267 1.75 -5.45 -1.14
CA PHE A 267 1.28 -4.48 -2.12
C PHE A 267 2.14 -4.57 -3.38
N VAL A 268 1.50 -4.71 -4.54
CA VAL A 268 2.18 -4.71 -5.84
C VAL A 268 1.73 -3.48 -6.61
N PHE A 269 2.68 -2.66 -7.03
CA PHE A 269 2.43 -1.48 -7.85
C PHE A 269 3.12 -1.61 -9.20
N VAL A 270 2.46 -1.09 -10.23
CA VAL A 270 3.06 -0.91 -11.56
C VAL A 270 3.21 0.58 -11.85
N LEU A 271 4.25 0.93 -12.59
CA LEU A 271 4.46 2.29 -13.06
C LEU A 271 3.52 2.57 -14.24
N GLU A 272 2.66 3.58 -14.12
CA GLU A 272 1.86 4.09 -15.24
C GLU A 272 2.44 5.44 -15.69
N ASN A 273 3.20 5.45 -16.77
CA ASN A 273 3.88 6.65 -17.29
C ASN A 273 2.97 7.63 -18.04
N ASP A 274 1.66 7.48 -17.98
CA ASP A 274 0.74 8.42 -18.63
C ASP A 274 0.43 9.58 -17.68
N ALA A 275 1.10 10.71 -17.94
CA ALA A 275 0.92 11.96 -17.23
C ALA A 275 -0.52 12.50 -17.25
N ASN A 276 -1.38 11.99 -18.15
CA ASN A 276 -2.80 12.36 -18.20
C ASN A 276 -3.70 11.41 -17.38
N VAL A 277 -3.17 10.29 -16.91
CA VAL A 277 -3.93 9.23 -16.24
C VAL A 277 -3.70 9.24 -14.74
N ALA A 278 -2.48 9.53 -14.30
CA ALA A 278 -2.15 9.61 -12.88
C ALA A 278 -2.22 11.06 -12.38
N PRO A 279 -2.95 11.33 -11.28
CA PRO A 279 -2.96 12.66 -10.71
C PRO A 279 -1.56 12.99 -10.16
N PRO A 280 -1.00 14.19 -10.44
CA PRO A 280 0.29 14.58 -9.91
C PRO A 280 0.25 14.63 -8.38
N THR A 281 1.40 14.40 -7.73
CA THR A 281 1.59 14.67 -6.30
C THR A 281 1.17 16.11 -6.03
N ARG A 282 0.24 16.32 -5.08
CA ARG A 282 -0.06 17.68 -4.62
C ARG A 282 1.18 18.25 -3.93
N SER A 283 1.44 19.54 -4.10
CA SER A 283 2.52 20.18 -3.36
C SER A 283 2.23 20.16 -1.85
N SER A 284 3.27 20.21 -1.02
CA SER A 284 3.13 20.32 0.44
C SER A 284 2.19 21.47 0.85
N THR A 285 2.29 22.61 0.16
CA THR A 285 1.40 23.77 0.37
C THR A 285 -0.07 23.48 0.02
N GLN A 286 -0.34 22.72 -1.05
CA GLN A 286 -1.70 22.32 -1.41
C GLN A 286 -2.28 21.33 -0.39
N THR A 287 -1.45 20.39 0.07
CA THR A 287 -1.81 19.43 1.12
C THR A 287 -2.14 20.13 2.44
N GLU A 288 -1.29 21.07 2.87
CA GLU A 288 -1.48 21.82 4.12
C GLU A 288 -2.70 22.74 4.07
N ALA A 289 -2.95 23.39 2.93
CA ALA A 289 -4.13 24.22 2.73
C ALA A 289 -5.44 23.42 2.83
N ILE A 290 -5.44 22.16 2.38
CA ILE A 290 -6.60 21.25 2.49
C ILE A 290 -6.78 20.76 3.94
N ALA A 291 -5.68 20.51 4.65
CA ALA A 291 -5.73 20.08 6.05
C ALA A 291 -6.21 21.19 7.00
N GLN A 292 -5.85 22.45 6.73
CA GLN A 292 -6.20 23.60 7.58
C GLN A 292 -7.63 24.11 7.39
N LYS A 293 -8.30 23.80 6.27
CA LYS A 293 -9.58 24.43 5.92
C LYS A 293 -10.78 23.85 6.67
N ASP A 294 -10.79 22.56 7.00
CA ASP A 294 -11.96 21.86 7.57
C ASP A 294 -11.58 20.64 8.44
N GLY A 295 -10.37 20.63 9.04
CA GLY A 295 -9.85 19.49 9.78
C GLY A 295 -10.62 19.20 11.07
N GLN A 296 -11.48 18.18 11.05
CA GLN A 296 -12.06 17.64 12.28
C GLN A 296 -11.07 16.62 12.85
N THR A 297 -10.54 16.89 14.04
CA THR A 297 -9.79 15.89 14.81
C THR A 297 -10.77 14.79 15.21
N VAL A 298 -10.51 13.57 14.76
CA VAL A 298 -11.26 12.41 15.20
C VAL A 298 -10.29 11.56 15.99
N ASP A 299 -10.70 11.10 17.17
CA ASP A 299 -9.97 10.05 17.88
C ASP A 299 -10.06 8.78 17.02
N VAL A 300 -9.02 8.60 16.23
CA VAL A 300 -8.82 7.38 15.46
C VAL A 300 -8.11 6.38 16.38
N GLY A 301 -8.78 6.01 17.46
CA GLY A 301 -8.54 4.73 18.10
C GLY A 301 -8.86 3.67 17.07
N ILE A 302 -7.87 2.89 16.68
CA ILE A 302 -8.12 1.74 15.82
C ILE A 302 -9.00 0.76 16.61
N GLY A 303 -10.31 0.84 16.37
CA GLY A 303 -11.34 0.05 17.01
C GLY A 303 -12.18 0.84 18.02
N VAL A 304 -13.49 0.85 17.76
CA VAL A 304 -14.61 1.37 18.59
C VAL A 304 -14.86 2.87 18.49
N ALA A 305 -15.94 3.22 17.79
CA ALA A 305 -16.63 4.49 17.97
C ALA A 305 -17.15 4.56 19.41
N GLU A 306 -16.41 5.21 20.30
CA GLU A 306 -17.04 5.76 21.50
C GLU A 306 -17.83 7.00 21.08
N LYS A 307 -19.10 7.05 21.50
CA LYS A 307 -20.11 8.05 21.09
C LYS A 307 -19.50 9.44 20.89
N SER A 308 -19.53 9.93 19.65
CA SER A 308 -19.31 11.35 19.36
C SER A 308 -20.25 12.18 20.22
N GLN A 309 -19.69 13.04 21.07
CA GLN A 309 -20.45 13.96 21.94
C GLN A 309 -20.94 15.22 21.22
N SER A 310 -20.79 15.34 19.89
CA SER A 310 -21.36 16.48 19.18
C SER A 310 -22.88 16.29 19.01
N PRO A 311 -23.73 17.22 19.52
CA PRO A 311 -25.19 17.11 19.38
C PRO A 311 -25.66 17.06 17.92
N GLU A 312 -24.87 17.65 17.01
CA GLU A 312 -25.16 17.70 15.57
C GLU A 312 -24.93 16.38 14.85
N LEU A 313 -24.17 15.43 15.40
CA LEU A 313 -23.94 14.12 14.76
C LEU A 313 -24.79 12.99 15.38
N GLN A 314 -25.54 13.24 16.46
CA GLN A 314 -26.37 12.21 17.11
C GLN A 314 -27.49 11.66 16.21
N PHE A 315 -28.00 12.46 15.26
CA PHE A 315 -29.01 12.00 14.31
C PHE A 315 -28.45 11.03 13.24
N LEU A 316 -27.12 11.02 13.03
CA LEU A 316 -26.44 10.14 12.09
C LEU A 316 -26.10 8.76 12.68
N PHE A 317 -26.24 8.60 14.01
CA PHE A 317 -26.06 7.33 14.73
C PHE A 317 -27.38 6.67 15.14
N GLN A 318 -28.53 7.26 14.79
CA GLN A 318 -29.84 6.62 14.94
C GLN A 318 -30.25 5.94 13.62
N SER A 319 -29.60 4.82 13.31
CA SER A 319 -30.16 3.84 12.38
C SER A 319 -30.56 2.60 13.19
N ARG A 320 -31.86 2.27 13.17
CA ARG A 320 -32.34 0.92 13.49
C ARG A 320 -31.74 -0.10 12.53
#